data_AF-A0A2D6ZZM6-F1
#
_entry.id   AF-A0A2D6ZZM6-F1
#
_cell.length_a   1.000
_cell.length_b   1.000
_cell.length_c   1.000
_cell.angle_alpha   90.00
_cell.angle_beta   90.00
_cell.angle_gamma   90.00
#
_symmetry.space_group_name_H-M   'P 1'
#
loop_
_entity.id
_entity.type
_entity.pdbx_description
1 polymer ?
#
loop_
_entity_poly.entity_id
_entity_poly.type
_entity_poly.pdbx_seq_one_letter_code
_entity_poly.pdbx_strand_id
1 'polypeptide(L)'
;MEDETKRGKMIGEVYSVLLDHLKRHEGYSSKAYQDHLGHWTIGYGRRIDGDKGLTVDESTVLLKNDVADAKTQLEAHVNLPANIDEVRHAILVAMVFQLGIGTFLKFKKMVSAIEISDWEKAGTEALDSRWAKQTPRRAEEVAKILKEGFWT
;
A
#
# COMPACT_ATOMS: atom_id res chain seq x y z
N MET A 1 37.55 -7.56 -11.18
CA MET A 1 37.06 -6.24 -10.73
C MET A 1 36.70 -5.28 -11.86
N GLU A 2 37.62 -4.65 -12.59
CA GLU A 2 37.23 -3.62 -13.58
C GLU A 2 36.43 -4.18 -14.79
N ASP A 3 36.74 -5.41 -15.19
CA ASP A 3 36.08 -6.14 -16.29
C ASP A 3 34.68 -6.67 -15.88
N GLU A 4 34.55 -7.17 -14.65
CA GLU A 4 33.26 -7.62 -14.09
C GLU A 4 32.27 -6.46 -13.89
N THR A 5 32.76 -5.28 -13.47
CA THR A 5 31.94 -4.08 -13.34
C THR A 5 31.46 -3.57 -14.70
N LYS A 6 32.33 -3.59 -15.73
CA LYS A 6 31.95 -3.22 -17.11
C LYS A 6 30.94 -4.21 -17.69
N ARG A 7 31.12 -5.51 -17.46
CA ARG A 7 30.17 -6.56 -17.88
C ARG A 7 28.81 -6.43 -17.18
N GLY A 8 28.78 -6.17 -15.88
CA GLY A 8 27.54 -5.93 -15.12
C GLY A 8 26.78 -4.71 -15.63
N LYS A 9 27.49 -3.61 -15.92
CA LYS A 9 26.90 -2.41 -16.52
C LYS A 9 26.31 -2.70 -17.90
N MET A 10 27.04 -3.39 -18.76
CA MET A 10 26.59 -3.77 -20.11
C MET A 10 25.35 -4.69 -20.08
N ILE A 11 25.31 -5.66 -19.16
CA ILE A 11 24.13 -6.53 -18.97
C ILE A 11 22.91 -5.71 -18.54
N GLY A 12 23.09 -4.74 -17.64
CA GLY A 12 22.03 -3.82 -17.24
C GLY A 12 21.50 -2.97 -18.42
N GLU A 13 22.40 -2.47 -19.27
CA GLU A 13 22.04 -1.69 -20.46
C GLU A 13 21.32 -2.52 -21.53
N VAL A 14 21.75 -3.76 -21.76
CA VAL A 14 21.06 -4.66 -22.71
C VAL A 14 19.67 -5.03 -22.19
N TYR A 15 19.54 -5.29 -20.88
CA TYR A 15 18.27 -5.64 -20.27
C TYR A 15 17.26 -4.49 -20.34
N SER A 16 17.69 -3.24 -20.10
CA SER A 16 16.80 -2.07 -20.22
C SER A 16 16.31 -1.88 -21.67
N VAL A 17 17.19 -2.03 -22.65
CA VAL A 17 16.81 -1.97 -24.08
C VAL A 17 15.80 -3.06 -24.44
N LEU A 18 15.97 -4.28 -23.92
CA LEU A 18 14.99 -5.36 -24.10
C LEU A 18 13.63 -4.99 -23.50
N LEU A 19 13.60 -4.47 -22.27
CA LEU A 19 12.35 -4.04 -21.64
C LEU A 19 11.66 -2.94 -22.47
N ASP A 20 12.39 -1.95 -22.95
CA ASP A 20 11.83 -0.88 -23.78
C ASP A 20 11.35 -1.37 -25.14
N HIS A 21 12.01 -2.38 -25.72
CA HIS A 21 11.52 -3.06 -26.90
C HIS A 21 10.17 -3.75 -26.61
N LEU A 22 10.10 -4.59 -25.57
CA LEU A 22 8.87 -5.31 -25.21
C LEU A 22 7.72 -4.35 -24.89
N LYS A 23 7.96 -3.31 -24.08
CA LYS A 23 6.92 -2.31 -23.72
C LYS A 23 6.32 -1.62 -24.95
N ARG A 24 7.14 -1.30 -25.95
CA ARG A 24 6.69 -0.65 -27.18
C ARG A 24 5.84 -1.58 -28.05
N HIS A 25 6.18 -2.86 -28.10
CA HIS A 25 5.49 -3.83 -28.94
C HIS A 25 4.21 -4.39 -28.30
N GLU A 26 4.23 -4.66 -26.99
CA GLU A 26 3.07 -5.18 -26.26
C GLU A 26 2.01 -4.11 -25.98
N GLY A 27 2.45 -2.85 -25.81
CA GLY A 27 1.57 -1.78 -25.35
C GLY A 27 1.20 -1.91 -23.86
N TYR A 28 0.74 -0.82 -23.26
CA TYR A 28 0.35 -0.78 -21.85
C TYR A 28 -1.16 -0.59 -21.70
N SER A 29 -1.79 -1.46 -20.90
CA SER A 29 -3.15 -1.22 -20.39
C SER A 29 -3.15 -1.10 -18.87
N SER A 30 -3.64 0.03 -18.36
CA SER A 30 -3.84 0.26 -16.92
C SER A 30 -5.08 -0.46 -16.36
N LYS A 31 -5.95 -0.98 -17.22
CA LYS A 31 -7.16 -1.73 -16.85
C LYS A 31 -7.06 -3.15 -17.39
N ALA A 32 -7.62 -4.10 -16.66
CA ALA A 32 -7.77 -5.46 -17.15
C ALA A 32 -8.67 -5.46 -18.40
N TYR A 33 -8.29 -6.22 -19.42
CA TYR A 33 -9.02 -6.37 -20.68
C TYR A 33 -9.02 -7.84 -21.10
N GLN A 34 -9.95 -8.23 -21.97
CA GLN A 34 -9.92 -9.54 -22.62
C GLN A 34 -9.06 -9.49 -23.87
N ASP A 35 -8.09 -10.39 -23.99
CA ASP A 35 -7.27 -10.54 -25.19
C ASP A 35 -8.04 -11.23 -26.34
N HIS A 36 -7.36 -11.47 -27.46
CA HIS A 36 -7.94 -12.11 -28.65
C HIS A 36 -8.40 -13.56 -28.43
N LEU A 37 -7.96 -14.21 -27.33
CA LEU A 37 -8.37 -15.54 -26.92
C LEU A 37 -9.43 -15.51 -25.80
N GLY A 38 -9.83 -14.31 -25.36
CA GLY A 38 -10.82 -14.10 -24.30
C GLY A 38 -10.26 -14.14 -22.88
N HIS A 39 -8.94 -14.18 -22.70
CA HIS A 39 -8.31 -14.21 -21.38
C HIS A 39 -8.14 -12.82 -20.78
N TRP A 40 -8.36 -12.70 -19.47
CA TRP A 40 -8.11 -11.47 -18.72
C TRP A 40 -6.61 -11.19 -18.60
N THR A 41 -6.23 -10.03 -19.12
CA THR A 41 -4.85 -9.57 -19.26
C THR A 41 -4.72 -8.13 -18.79
N ILE A 42 -3.56 -7.75 -18.22
CA ILE A 42 -3.28 -6.40 -17.71
C ILE A 42 -1.82 -5.99 -17.98
N GLY A 43 -1.55 -4.68 -17.93
CA GLY A 43 -0.20 -4.14 -18.06
C GLY A 43 0.35 -4.36 -19.47
N TYR A 44 1.54 -4.95 -19.55
CA TYR A 44 2.20 -5.33 -20.80
C TYR A 44 1.92 -6.81 -21.13
N GLY A 45 0.66 -7.14 -21.42
CA GLY A 45 0.28 -8.51 -21.84
C GLY A 45 0.29 -9.58 -20.74
N ARG A 46 0.21 -9.20 -19.45
CA ARG A 46 0.20 -10.17 -18.34
C ARG A 46 -1.19 -10.78 -18.14
N ARG A 47 -1.39 -12.02 -18.60
CA ARG A 47 -2.58 -12.82 -18.30
C ARG A 47 -2.70 -13.08 -16.80
N ILE A 48 -3.89 -12.91 -16.20
CA ILE A 48 -4.12 -13.01 -14.75
C ILE A 48 -5.21 -14.01 -14.34
N ASP A 49 -5.93 -14.59 -15.30
CA ASP A 49 -7.03 -15.56 -15.07
C ASP A 49 -6.67 -17.02 -15.40
N GLY A 50 -5.39 -17.30 -15.68
CA GLY A 50 -4.89 -18.67 -15.83
C GLY A 50 -4.36 -19.25 -14.53
N ASP A 51 -3.89 -20.50 -14.60
CA ASP A 51 -3.37 -21.25 -13.43
C ASP A 51 -2.27 -20.53 -12.66
N LYS A 52 -1.50 -19.67 -13.34
CA LYS A 52 -0.42 -18.89 -12.74
C LYS A 52 -0.93 -17.71 -11.88
N GLY A 53 -2.09 -17.14 -12.19
CA GLY A 53 -2.58 -15.91 -11.56
C GLY A 53 -1.51 -14.80 -11.49
N LEU A 54 -1.54 -13.99 -10.42
CA LEU A 54 -0.40 -13.21 -9.96
C LEU A 54 0.45 -14.04 -8.99
N THR A 55 1.76 -13.96 -9.14
CA THR A 55 2.72 -14.53 -8.19
C THR A 55 2.78 -13.70 -6.91
N VAL A 56 3.28 -14.30 -5.82
CA VAL A 56 3.48 -13.61 -4.54
C VAL A 56 4.37 -12.37 -4.71
N ASP A 57 5.42 -12.45 -5.53
CA ASP A 57 6.33 -11.33 -5.77
C ASP A 57 5.64 -10.18 -6.50
N GLU A 58 4.86 -10.49 -7.55
CA GLU A 58 4.05 -9.50 -8.27
C GLU A 58 3.04 -8.83 -7.33
N SER A 59 2.29 -9.62 -6.55
CA SER A 59 1.34 -9.10 -5.57
C SER A 59 2.01 -8.26 -4.47
N THR A 60 3.22 -8.64 -4.06
CA THR A 60 4.00 -7.90 -3.05
C THR A 60 4.44 -6.53 -3.58
N VAL A 61 4.81 -6.44 -4.86
CA VAL A 61 5.14 -5.15 -5.49
C VAL A 61 3.91 -4.23 -5.53
N LEU A 62 2.75 -4.77 -5.90
CA LEU A 62 1.50 -4.00 -5.87
C LEU A 62 1.17 -3.50 -4.47
N LEU A 63 1.21 -4.40 -3.47
CA LEU A 63 0.94 -4.04 -2.08
C LEU A 63 1.89 -2.96 -1.56
N LYS A 64 3.19 -3.04 -1.89
CA LYS A 64 4.18 -2.01 -1.48
C LYS A 64 3.84 -0.64 -2.07
N ASN A 65 3.41 -0.60 -3.33
CA ASN A 65 3.02 0.64 -3.98
C ASN A 65 1.77 1.25 -3.31
N ASP A 66 0.76 0.43 -3.03
CA ASP A 66 -0.47 0.89 -2.39
C ASP A 66 -0.23 1.37 -0.95
N VAL A 67 0.64 0.69 -0.20
CA VAL A 67 1.05 1.12 1.16
C VAL A 67 1.82 2.44 1.09
N ALA A 68 2.69 2.64 0.10
CA ALA A 68 3.41 3.90 -0.09
C ALA A 68 2.46 5.06 -0.44
N ASP A 69 1.44 4.82 -1.26
CA ASP A 69 0.39 5.81 -1.55
C ASP A 69 -0.43 6.14 -0.29
N ALA A 70 -0.89 5.12 0.45
CA ALA A 70 -1.60 5.31 1.71
C ALA A 70 -0.78 6.12 2.74
N LYS A 71 0.52 5.84 2.84
CA LYS A 71 1.45 6.61 3.67
C LYS A 71 1.51 8.08 3.23
N THR A 72 1.72 8.32 1.94
CA THR A 72 1.80 9.67 1.38
C THR A 72 0.49 10.44 1.63
N GLN A 73 -0.65 9.79 1.47
CA GLN A 73 -1.96 10.40 1.74
C GLN A 73 -2.14 10.74 3.22
N LEU A 74 -1.74 9.85 4.13
CA LEU A 74 -1.79 10.11 5.57
C LEU A 74 -0.97 11.35 5.93
N GLU A 75 0.30 11.37 5.53
CA GLU A 75 1.26 12.45 5.85
C GLU A 75 0.87 13.78 5.22
N ALA A 76 0.18 13.77 4.08
CA ALA A 76 -0.28 14.98 3.42
C ALA A 76 -1.55 15.59 4.04
N HIS A 77 -2.36 14.81 4.77
CA HIS A 77 -3.70 15.24 5.22
C HIS A 77 -3.88 15.27 6.75
N VAL A 78 -2.96 14.68 7.51
CA VAL A 78 -3.03 14.62 8.98
C VAL A 78 -1.79 15.27 9.56
N ASN A 79 -1.98 16.17 10.53
CA ASN A 79 -0.85 16.80 11.22
C ASN A 79 -0.25 15.82 12.26
N LEU A 80 0.51 14.84 11.78
CA LEU A 80 1.12 13.83 12.63
C LEU A 80 2.12 14.47 13.63
N PRO A 81 2.14 14.01 14.89
CA PRO A 81 3.16 14.44 15.85
C PRO A 81 4.57 14.18 15.33
N ALA A 82 5.48 15.14 15.54
CA ALA A 82 6.86 15.04 15.05
C ALA A 82 7.62 13.82 15.62
N ASN A 83 7.22 13.33 16.78
CA ASN A 83 7.81 12.19 17.50
C ASN A 83 6.86 10.98 17.57
N ILE A 84 5.94 10.84 16.61
CA ILE A 84 5.12 9.62 16.50
C ILE A 84 6.03 8.39 16.38
N ASP A 85 5.71 7.32 17.12
CA ASP A 85 6.44 6.06 16.98
C ASP A 85 6.06 5.32 15.68
N GLU A 86 7.00 4.51 15.20
CA GLU A 86 6.86 3.80 13.93
C GLU A 86 5.69 2.83 13.90
N VAL A 87 5.29 2.26 15.05
CA VAL A 87 4.19 1.29 15.13
C VAL A 87 2.84 2.00 14.99
N ARG A 88 2.64 3.11 15.70
CA ARG A 88 1.44 3.95 15.54
C ARG A 88 1.36 4.53 14.14
N HIS A 89 2.47 4.98 13.57
CA HIS A 89 2.48 5.42 12.18
C HIS A 89 2.06 4.29 11.23
N ALA A 90 2.64 3.10 11.37
CA ALA A 90 2.33 1.95 10.53
C ALA A 90 0.85 1.52 10.62
N ILE A 91 0.26 1.50 11.82
CA ILE A 91 -1.14 1.11 11.96
C ILE A 91 -2.09 2.16 11.36
N LEU A 92 -1.75 3.45 11.42
CA LEU A 92 -2.51 4.51 10.75
C LEU A 92 -2.42 4.38 9.22
N VAL A 93 -1.24 4.07 8.67
CA VAL A 93 -1.09 3.76 7.25
C VAL A 93 -1.96 2.56 6.85
N ALA A 94 -1.97 1.50 7.66
CA ALA A 94 -2.81 0.32 7.42
C ALA A 94 -4.31 0.62 7.45
N MET A 95 -4.74 1.58 8.28
CA MET A 95 -6.12 2.09 8.26
C MET A 95 -6.43 2.86 6.98
N VAL A 96 -5.54 3.75 6.54
CA VAL A 96 -5.72 4.52 5.29
C VAL A 96 -5.76 3.59 4.09
N PHE A 97 -4.89 2.57 4.04
CA PHE A 97 -4.91 1.54 2.99
C PHE A 97 -6.27 0.81 2.94
N GLN A 98 -6.85 0.46 4.08
CA GLN A 98 -8.14 -0.25 4.12
C GLN A 98 -9.33 0.65 3.76
N LEU A 99 -9.34 1.89 4.26
CA LEU A 99 -10.52 2.76 4.25
C LEU A 99 -10.51 3.80 3.14
N GLY A 100 -9.33 4.13 2.62
CA GLY A 100 -9.05 5.34 1.85
C GLY A 100 -9.01 6.60 2.73
N ILE A 101 -8.20 7.59 2.34
CA ILE A 101 -8.01 8.82 3.11
C ILE A 101 -9.32 9.58 3.36
N GLY A 102 -10.22 9.63 2.38
CA GLY A 102 -11.50 10.33 2.52
C GLY A 102 -12.43 9.72 3.57
N THR A 103 -12.36 8.41 3.82
CA THR A 103 -13.12 7.76 4.90
C THR A 103 -12.38 7.92 6.23
N PHE A 104 -11.05 7.78 6.23
CA PHE A 104 -10.23 7.98 7.41
C PHE A 104 -10.42 9.36 8.04
N LEU A 105 -10.46 10.43 7.24
CA LEU A 105 -10.69 11.80 7.72
C LEU A 105 -12.08 12.04 8.33
N LYS A 106 -13.03 11.11 8.17
CA LYS A 106 -14.34 11.18 8.85
C LYS A 106 -14.24 10.79 10.33
N PHE A 107 -13.16 10.16 10.76
CA PHE A 107 -12.88 9.86 12.17
C PHE A 107 -12.39 11.11 12.91
N LYS A 108 -13.15 12.21 12.84
CA LYS A 108 -12.72 13.56 13.26
C LYS A 108 -12.12 13.59 14.66
N LYS A 109 -12.77 12.91 15.62
CA LYS A 109 -12.32 12.87 17.02
C LYS A 109 -11.02 12.07 17.19
N MET A 110 -10.89 10.95 16.49
CA MET A 110 -9.66 10.14 16.47
C MET A 110 -8.51 10.94 15.86
N VAL A 111 -8.74 11.60 14.71
CA VAL A 111 -7.74 12.44 14.04
C VAL A 111 -7.29 13.57 14.97
N SER A 112 -8.22 14.31 15.58
CA SER A 112 -7.85 15.36 16.53
C SER A 112 -7.09 14.85 17.75
N ALA A 113 -7.37 13.61 18.20
CA ALA A 113 -6.61 12.98 19.28
C ALA A 113 -5.18 12.59 18.84
N ILE A 114 -5.02 12.06 17.62
CA ILE A 114 -3.72 11.74 17.03
C ILE A 114 -2.84 13.00 16.92
N GLU A 115 -3.39 14.11 16.43
CA GLU A 115 -2.63 15.36 16.21
C GLU A 115 -2.05 15.95 17.50
N ILE A 116 -2.66 15.64 18.66
CA ILE A 116 -2.18 16.05 19.99
C ILE A 116 -1.54 14.90 20.79
N SER A 117 -1.28 13.75 20.16
CA SER A 117 -0.71 12.55 20.80
C SER A 117 -1.56 11.97 21.94
N ASP A 118 -2.87 12.20 21.96
CA ASP A 118 -3.80 11.57 22.90
C ASP A 118 -4.16 10.16 22.40
N TRP A 119 -3.21 9.24 22.55
CA TRP A 119 -3.29 7.88 22.03
C TRP A 119 -4.39 7.03 22.67
N GLU A 120 -4.68 7.26 23.95
CA GLU A 120 -5.78 6.60 24.65
C GLU A 120 -7.13 6.96 24.05
N LYS A 121 -7.33 8.25 23.79
CA LYS A 121 -8.53 8.71 23.10
C LYS A 121 -8.56 8.27 21.65
N ALA A 122 -7.43 8.31 20.93
CA ALA A 122 -7.36 7.82 19.54
C ALA A 122 -7.85 6.37 19.44
N GLY A 123 -7.36 5.46 20.28
CA GLY A 123 -7.82 4.08 20.29
C GLY A 123 -9.30 3.95 20.69
N THR A 124 -9.79 4.77 21.62
CA THR A 124 -11.21 4.76 22.03
C THR A 124 -12.13 5.23 20.90
N GLU A 125 -11.75 6.30 20.20
CA GLU A 125 -12.51 6.87 19.07
C GLU A 125 -12.43 5.98 17.81
N ALA A 126 -11.38 5.16 17.65
CA ALA A 126 -11.33 4.14 16.61
C ALA A 126 -12.46 3.11 16.75
N LEU A 127 -12.79 2.73 18.00
CA LEU A 127 -13.86 1.79 18.34
C LEU A 127 -15.26 2.44 18.29
N ASP A 128 -15.37 3.75 18.54
CA ASP A 128 -16.61 4.52 18.38
C ASP A 128 -16.89 4.86 16.89
N SER A 129 -16.94 3.82 16.06
CA SER A 129 -17.11 3.99 14.62
C SER A 129 -17.98 2.92 14.00
N ARG A 130 -18.63 3.25 12.86
CA ARG A 130 -19.33 2.25 12.05
C ARG A 130 -18.37 1.18 11.53
N TRP A 131 -17.13 1.56 11.26
CA TRP A 131 -16.08 0.65 10.82
C TRP A 131 -15.82 -0.45 11.87
N ALA A 132 -15.76 -0.10 13.16
CA ALA A 132 -15.62 -1.08 14.23
C ALA A 132 -16.78 -2.09 14.28
N LYS A 133 -18.00 -1.66 13.95
CA LYS A 133 -19.15 -2.58 13.85
C LYS A 133 -19.05 -3.54 12.66
N GLN A 134 -18.39 -3.12 11.57
CA GLN A 134 -18.25 -3.92 10.35
C GLN A 134 -17.05 -4.89 10.42
N THR A 135 -15.95 -4.47 11.04
CA THR A 135 -14.73 -5.27 11.19
C THR A 135 -14.21 -5.24 12.64
N PRO A 136 -14.94 -5.85 13.59
CA PRO A 136 -14.69 -5.68 15.03
C PRO A 136 -13.28 -6.10 15.45
N ARG A 137 -12.85 -7.30 15.06
CA ARG A 137 -11.52 -7.82 15.40
C ARG A 137 -10.38 -6.89 14.95
N ARG A 138 -10.49 -6.32 13.74
CA ARG A 138 -9.47 -5.41 13.21
C ARG A 138 -9.50 -4.06 13.92
N ALA A 139 -10.68 -3.56 14.26
CA ALA A 139 -10.80 -2.32 15.00
C ALA A 139 -10.26 -2.44 16.43
N GLU A 140 -10.49 -3.58 17.10
CA GLU A 140 -9.91 -3.89 18.41
C GLU A 140 -8.38 -3.93 18.37
N GLU A 141 -7.81 -4.61 17.38
CA GLU A 141 -6.35 -4.67 17.17
C GLU A 141 -5.77 -3.27 16.94
N VAL A 142 -6.36 -2.49 16.03
CA VAL A 142 -5.93 -1.10 15.76
C VAL A 142 -6.00 -0.26 17.03
N ALA A 143 -7.12 -0.32 17.75
CA ALA A 143 -7.31 0.45 18.97
C ALA A 143 -6.26 0.11 20.03
N LYS A 144 -5.95 -1.18 20.19
CA LYS A 144 -4.92 -1.65 21.12
C LYS A 144 -3.53 -1.14 20.72
N ILE A 145 -3.15 -1.29 19.44
CA ILE A 145 -1.86 -0.82 18.93
C ILE A 145 -1.73 0.70 19.06
N LEU A 146 -2.79 1.46 18.76
CA LEU A 146 -2.78 2.91 18.96
C LEU A 146 -2.54 3.29 20.41
N LYS A 147 -3.16 2.61 21.37
CA LYS A 147 -2.96 2.88 22.80
C LYS A 147 -1.54 2.50 23.24
N GLU A 148 -1.11 1.30 22.92
CA GLU A 148 0.07 0.66 23.50
C GLU A 148 1.38 1.00 22.76
N GLY A 149 1.34 1.20 21.44
CA GLY A 149 2.52 1.53 20.62
C GLY A 149 3.42 0.34 20.27
N PHE A 150 2.90 -0.90 20.28
CA PHE A 150 3.60 -2.09 19.81
C PHE A 150 2.63 -3.11 19.16
N TRP A 151 3.17 -4.02 18.35
CA TRP A 151 2.39 -5.10 17.71
C TRP A 151 2.02 -6.17 18.75
N THR A 152 0.75 -6.58 18.76
CA THR A 152 0.19 -7.52 19.75
C THR A 152 -0.25 -8.83 19.13
#